data_AF-X0YQY0-F1
#
_entry.id   AF-X0YQY0-F1
#
_cell.length_a   1.000
_cell.length_b   1.000
_cell.length_c   1.000
_cell.angle_alpha   90.00
_cell.angle_beta   90.00
_cell.angle_gamma   90.00
#
_symmetry.space_group_name_H-M   'P 1'
#
loop_
_entity.id
_entity.type
_entity.pdbx_description
1 polymer ?
#
loop_
_entity_poly.entity_id
_entity_poly.type
_entity_poly.pdbx_seq_one_letter_code
_entity_poly.pdbx_strand_id
1 'polypeptide(L)'
;MRELLTPLSALADKHKVAIVAITHPPKSKQANAVYQISGSVAFPAVARAVYMVGKDEHDQDLRYFFPTKNNLGNDNSGFAYKITETNNGAPVIEWEDEMIDVTPDIIEHSASNRKISKIDKAKAWIEDFLAEGPSPAPALKEQYLRAGHCEKTIKRALEELEFKPKKSSFKGPWIWRLPEDYDD
;
A
#
# COMPACT_ATOMS: atom_id res chain seq x y z
N MET A 1 -5.84 11.32 28.70
CA MET A 1 -4.70 10.96 27.80
C MET A 1 -3.80 12.15 27.48
N ARG A 2 -4.31 13.32 27.08
CA ARG A 2 -3.48 14.54 26.91
C ARG A 2 -2.71 14.91 28.17
N GLU A 3 -3.34 14.84 29.34
CA GLU A 3 -2.70 15.06 30.65
C GLU A 3 -1.57 14.06 30.98
N LEU A 4 -1.58 12.86 30.40
CA LEU A 4 -0.51 11.88 30.57
C LEU A 4 0.71 12.17 29.69
N LEU A 5 0.53 12.92 28.60
CA LEU A 5 1.59 13.26 27.65
C LEU A 5 2.26 14.61 27.97
N THR A 6 1.60 15.48 28.73
CA THR A 6 2.17 16.77 29.18
C THR A 6 3.48 16.58 29.98
N PRO A 7 3.59 15.64 30.94
CA PRO A 7 4.84 15.41 31.67
C PRO A 7 6.00 14.98 30.76
N LEU A 8 5.72 14.19 29.71
CA LEU A 8 6.73 13.78 28.73
C LEU A 8 7.25 14.98 27.93
N SER A 9 6.38 15.91 27.56
CA SER A 9 6.79 17.15 26.88
C SER A 9 7.68 18.00 27.77
N ALA A 10 7.32 18.16 29.05
CA ALA A 10 8.13 18.90 30.01
C ALA A 10 9.51 18.24 30.26
N LEU A 11 9.57 16.90 30.28
CA LEU A 11 10.81 16.14 30.38
C LEU A 11 11.70 16.39 29.15
N ALA A 12 11.13 16.27 27.94
CA ALA A 12 11.83 16.54 26.69
C ALA A 12 12.43 17.96 26.67
N ASP A 13 11.64 18.96 27.05
CA ASP A 13 12.07 20.37 27.09
C ASP A 13 13.17 20.63 28.13
N LYS A 14 13.07 20.00 29.31
CA LYS A 14 14.05 20.14 30.40
C LYS A 14 15.39 19.51 30.04
N HIS A 15 15.35 18.32 29.44
CA HIS A 15 16.56 17.55 29.15
C HIS A 15 17.09 17.73 27.73
N LYS A 16 16.39 18.53 26.90
CA LYS A 16 16.74 18.77 25.49
C LYS A 16 16.85 17.47 24.69
N VAL A 17 15.88 16.58 24.90
CA VAL A 17 15.81 15.29 24.21
C VAL A 17 14.58 15.22 23.31
N ALA A 18 14.67 14.46 22.22
CA ALA A 18 13.53 14.11 21.39
C ALA A 18 12.88 12.82 21.92
N ILE A 19 11.55 12.81 22.02
CA ILE A 19 10.78 11.61 22.35
C ILE A 19 10.07 11.15 21.08
N VAL A 20 10.36 9.93 20.65
CA VAL A 20 9.71 9.29 19.51
C VAL A 20 8.71 8.26 20.01
N ALA A 21 7.47 8.38 19.55
CA ALA A 21 6.40 7.43 19.84
C ALA A 21 5.97 6.74 18.55
N ILE A 22 5.77 5.42 18.61
CA ILE A 22 5.30 4.61 17.48
C ILE A 22 3.85 4.21 17.77
N THR A 23 2.94 4.56 16.86
CA THR A 23 1.53 4.20 16.94
C THR A 23 1.09 3.49 15.66
N HIS A 24 0.05 2.67 15.76
CA HIS A 24 -0.54 2.01 14.60
C HIS A 24 -1.86 2.69 14.22
N PRO A 25 -2.15 2.85 12.91
CA PRO A 25 -3.44 3.35 12.47
C PRO A 25 -4.58 2.43 12.93
N PRO A 26 -5.78 2.98 13.20
CA PRO A 26 -6.92 2.19 13.64
C PRO A 26 -7.42 1.25 12.52
N LYS A 27 -8.07 0.15 12.90
CA LYS A 27 -8.56 -0.87 11.94
C LYS A 27 -9.74 -0.42 11.07
N SER A 28 -10.40 0.70 11.39
CA SER A 28 -11.57 1.20 10.67
C SER A 28 -11.25 2.47 9.89
N LYS A 29 -11.77 2.58 8.66
CA LYS A 29 -11.71 3.81 7.86
C LYS A 29 -12.32 4.96 8.67
N GLN A 30 -11.53 5.97 9.00
CA GLN A 30 -12.04 7.25 9.49
C GLN A 30 -11.89 8.29 8.39
N ALA A 31 -12.93 9.12 8.20
CA ALA A 31 -13.06 10.05 7.08
C ALA A 31 -12.02 11.18 7.03
N ASN A 32 -11.12 11.29 8.02
CA ASN A 32 -10.12 12.35 8.07
C ASN A 32 -8.73 11.76 8.29
N ALA A 33 -7.82 12.09 7.38
CA ALA A 33 -6.39 11.76 7.40
C ALA A 33 -5.72 11.99 8.76
N VAL A 34 -6.04 13.10 9.45
CA VAL A 34 -5.44 13.45 10.74
C VAL A 34 -5.90 12.51 11.87
N TYR A 35 -7.10 11.93 11.76
CA TYR A 35 -7.65 10.99 12.75
C TYR A 35 -7.15 9.55 12.55
N GLN A 36 -6.59 9.25 11.37
CA GLN A 36 -6.05 7.93 11.03
C GLN A 36 -4.75 7.58 11.80
N ILE A 37 -4.13 8.51 12.53
CA ILE A 37 -2.79 8.32 13.10
C ILE A 37 -2.76 7.37 14.31
N SER A 38 -3.89 7.11 14.97
CA SER A 38 -3.95 6.15 16.09
C SER A 38 -5.38 5.86 16.57
N GLY A 39 -6.42 6.45 15.95
CA GLY A 39 -7.75 6.53 16.56
C GLY A 39 -7.79 7.40 17.83
N SER A 40 -6.72 8.17 18.11
CA SER A 40 -6.61 9.03 19.29
C SER A 40 -6.07 10.41 18.90
N VAL A 41 -6.87 11.44 19.17
CA VAL A 41 -6.52 12.86 18.95
C VAL A 41 -5.41 13.34 19.91
N ALA A 42 -5.19 12.62 21.02
CA ALA A 42 -4.29 13.07 22.08
C ALA A 42 -2.81 13.10 21.66
N PHE A 43 -2.35 12.15 20.84
CA PHE A 43 -0.95 12.10 20.40
C PHE A 43 -0.63 13.20 19.37
N PRO A 44 -1.40 13.35 18.27
CA PRO A 44 -1.18 14.46 17.35
C PRO A 44 -1.32 15.84 18.00
N ALA A 45 -2.16 15.98 19.02
CA ALA A 45 -2.34 17.26 19.71
C ALA A 45 -1.09 17.73 20.48
N VAL A 46 -0.27 16.81 20.98
CA VAL A 46 0.92 17.13 21.79
C VAL A 46 2.20 17.09 20.96
N ALA A 47 2.27 16.21 19.95
CA ALA A 47 3.45 16.07 19.10
C ALA A 47 3.71 17.34 18.24
N ARG A 48 4.99 17.70 18.10
CA ARG A 48 5.44 18.80 17.21
C ARG A 48 5.51 18.39 15.75
N ALA A 49 5.83 17.12 15.49
CA ALA A 49 5.82 16.52 14.17
C ALA A 49 5.19 15.13 14.27
N VAL A 50 4.44 14.75 13.24
CA VAL A 50 3.77 13.48 13.11
C VAL A 50 3.95 13.01 11.68
N TYR A 51 4.52 11.82 11.53
CA TYR A 51 4.79 11.22 10.23
C TYR A 51 4.00 9.93 10.11
N MET A 52 3.61 9.62 8.87
CA MET A 52 2.97 8.36 8.51
C MET A 52 3.93 7.57 7.63
N VAL A 53 3.92 6.24 7.84
CA VAL A 53 4.59 5.28 6.97
C VAL A 53 3.52 4.42 6.32
N GLY A 54 3.48 4.42 4.99
CA GLY A 54 2.57 3.62 4.19
C GLY A 54 3.31 2.74 3.20
N LYS A 55 2.64 1.71 2.69
CA LYS A 55 3.07 1.02 1.48
C LYS A 55 2.38 1.65 0.28
N ASP A 56 3.03 1.61 -0.87
CA ASP A 56 2.35 1.89 -2.11
C ASP A 56 1.29 0.81 -2.42
N GLU A 57 0.25 1.21 -3.13
CA GLU A 57 -0.85 0.32 -3.53
C GLU A 57 -0.40 -0.70 -4.58
N HIS A 58 0.39 -0.24 -5.55
CA HIS A 58 0.76 -0.96 -6.75
C HIS A 58 2.13 -1.65 -6.57
N ASP A 59 3.03 -1.07 -5.77
CA ASP A 59 4.35 -1.63 -5.43
C ASP A 59 4.47 -1.96 -3.92
N GLN A 60 4.50 -3.25 -3.56
CA GLN A 60 4.55 -3.66 -2.15
C GLN A 60 5.90 -3.42 -1.46
N ASP A 61 6.94 -3.19 -2.25
CA ASP A 61 8.32 -2.95 -1.79
C ASP A 61 8.57 -1.46 -1.62
N LEU A 62 7.84 -0.62 -2.35
CA LEU A 62 7.82 0.82 -2.19
C LEU A 62 7.00 1.25 -0.96
N ARG A 63 7.57 2.19 -0.22
CA ARG A 63 6.97 2.77 0.98
C ARG A 63 7.08 4.28 0.94
N TYR A 64 6.09 4.93 1.52
CA TYR A 64 6.04 6.37 1.68
C TYR A 64 6.27 6.76 3.14
N PHE A 65 7.07 7.79 3.36
CA PHE A 65 7.26 8.47 4.64
C PHE A 65 6.91 9.94 4.47
N PHE A 66 5.82 10.39 5.07
CA PHE A 66 5.35 11.75 4.88
C PHE A 66 4.77 12.38 6.15
N PRO A 67 4.86 13.71 6.30
CA PRO A 67 4.25 14.42 7.42
C PRO A 67 2.73 14.43 7.28
N THR A 68 2.04 14.13 8.38
CA THR A 68 0.60 14.41 8.55
C THR A 68 0.36 15.64 9.44
N LYS A 69 1.41 16.07 10.14
CA LYS A 69 1.52 17.34 10.86
C LYS A 69 3.00 17.66 11.03
N ASN A 70 3.44 18.87 10.70
CA ASN A 70 4.80 19.30 11.02
C ASN A 70 4.84 20.77 11.41
N ASN A 71 5.02 21.05 12.70
CA ASN A 71 5.13 22.45 13.18
C ASN A 71 6.56 22.99 13.08
N LEU A 72 7.53 22.18 12.63
CA LEU A 72 8.96 22.51 12.63
C LEU A 72 9.53 22.72 11.23
N GLY A 73 8.73 22.52 10.17
CA GLY A 73 9.20 22.60 8.79
C GLY A 73 8.12 22.19 7.79
N ASN A 74 8.56 21.73 6.62
CA ASN A 74 7.69 21.31 5.53
C ASN A 74 6.70 20.21 5.95
N ASP A 75 5.42 20.42 5.61
CA ASP A 75 4.31 19.51 5.83
C ASP A 75 3.60 19.05 4.54
N ASN A 76 4.14 19.43 3.37
CA ASN A 76 3.51 19.19 2.06
C ASN A 76 4.22 18.15 1.20
N SER A 77 5.47 17.82 1.49
CA SER A 77 6.21 16.78 0.77
C SER A 77 6.74 15.69 1.70
N GLY A 78 6.89 14.49 1.13
CA GLY A 78 7.42 13.31 1.78
C GLY A 78 8.51 12.64 0.96
N PHE A 79 8.88 11.45 1.39
CA PHE A 79 9.90 10.63 0.79
C PHE A 79 9.34 9.27 0.42
N ALA A 80 9.84 8.70 -0.68
CA ALA A 80 9.63 7.32 -1.02
C ALA A 80 10.90 6.51 -0.73
N TYR A 81 10.74 5.25 -0.34
CA TYR A 81 11.86 4.37 -0.05
C TYR A 81 11.51 2.89 -0.21
N LYS A 82 12.53 2.07 -0.44
CA LYS A 82 12.46 0.61 -0.42
C LYS A 82 13.30 0.06 0.71
N ILE A 83 12.97 -1.15 1.16
CA ILE A 83 13.80 -1.90 2.12
C ILE A 83 14.52 -2.99 1.34
N THR A 84 15.83 -2.84 1.17
CA THR A 84 16.70 -3.79 0.47
C THR A 84 17.58 -4.53 1.45
N GLU A 85 18.36 -5.50 0.98
CA GLU A 85 19.30 -6.27 1.80
C GLU A 85 20.74 -5.99 1.38
N THR A 86 21.61 -5.86 2.37
CA THR A 86 23.06 -5.80 2.14
C THR A 86 23.63 -7.20 1.87
N ASN A 87 24.89 -7.27 1.43
CA ASN A 87 25.58 -8.54 1.14
C ASN A 87 25.60 -9.54 2.31
N ASN A 88 25.39 -9.08 3.55
CA ASN A 88 25.31 -9.92 4.74
C ASN A 88 23.87 -10.19 5.21
N GLY A 89 22.86 -9.83 4.41
CA GLY A 89 21.43 -10.02 4.68
C GLY A 89 20.81 -9.02 5.65
N ALA A 90 21.52 -7.95 6.05
CA ALA A 90 20.94 -6.92 6.92
C ALA A 90 20.07 -5.95 6.09
N PRO A 91 18.85 -5.60 6.58
CA PRO A 91 17.95 -4.69 5.88
C PRO A 91 18.50 -3.26 5.89
N VAL A 92 18.39 -2.57 4.75
CA VAL A 92 18.78 -1.17 4.57
C VAL A 92 17.65 -0.41 3.90
N ILE A 93 17.52 0.86 4.25
CA ILE A 93 16.59 1.79 3.60
C ILE A 93 17.30 2.41 2.41
N GLU A 94 16.75 2.22 1.23
CA GLU A 94 17.14 2.89 0.00
C GLU A 94 16.09 3.94 -0.32
N TRP A 95 16.47 5.22 -0.27
CA TRP A 95 15.58 6.32 -0.55
C TRP A 95 15.52 6.58 -2.05
N GLU A 96 14.33 6.89 -2.54
CA GLU A 96 14.17 7.43 -3.90
C GLU A 96 14.71 8.87 -3.93
N ASP A 97 15.25 9.28 -5.08
CA ASP A 97 15.89 10.59 -5.24
C ASP A 97 14.88 11.75 -5.19
N GLU A 98 13.65 11.51 -5.65
CA GLU A 98 12.61 12.53 -5.72
C GLU A 98 11.72 12.54 -4.47
N MET A 99 11.45 13.74 -3.98
CA MET A 99 10.40 13.95 -2.98
C MET A 99 9.04 13.79 -3.63
N ILE A 100 8.11 13.21 -2.88
CA ILE A 100 6.72 13.06 -3.32
C ILE A 100 5.85 14.15 -2.71
N ASP A 101 4.88 14.64 -3.46
CA ASP A 101 3.84 15.51 -2.92
C ASP A 101 2.87 14.68 -2.07
N VAL A 102 2.53 15.20 -0.90
CA VAL A 102 1.57 14.53 -0.01
C VAL A 102 0.15 14.79 -0.52
N THR A 103 -0.38 13.85 -1.28
CA THR A 103 -1.76 13.91 -1.78
C THR A 103 -2.74 13.22 -0.82
N PRO A 104 -4.03 13.62 -0.81
CA PRO A 104 -5.07 12.91 -0.05
C PRO A 104 -5.11 11.40 -0.34
N ASP A 105 -4.87 11.02 -1.60
CA ASP A 105 -4.84 9.62 -2.02
C ASP A 105 -3.69 8.87 -1.33
N ILE A 106 -2.46 9.39 -1.35
CA ILE A 106 -1.32 8.76 -0.66
C ILE A 106 -1.64 8.57 0.82
N ILE A 107 -2.28 9.56 1.46
CA ILE A 107 -2.67 9.45 2.87
C ILE A 107 -3.73 8.37 3.10
N GLU A 108 -4.78 8.30 2.28
CA GLU A 108 -5.83 7.29 2.44
C GLU A 108 -5.28 5.87 2.26
N HIS A 109 -4.48 5.65 1.22
CA HIS A 109 -3.90 4.33 0.93
C HIS A 109 -2.94 3.90 2.04
N SER A 110 -2.05 4.80 2.46
CA SER A 110 -1.06 4.55 3.52
C SER A 110 -1.68 4.28 4.89
N ALA A 111 -2.79 4.97 5.19
CA ALA A 111 -3.52 4.77 6.43
C ALA A 111 -4.33 3.47 6.44
N SER A 112 -4.75 3.03 5.25
CA SER A 112 -5.38 1.72 5.08
C SER A 112 -4.31 0.65 5.24
N ASN A 113 -4.17 0.12 6.46
CA ASN A 113 -3.36 -1.07 6.72
C ASN A 113 -4.03 -2.34 6.15
N ARG A 114 -4.66 -2.23 4.97
CA ARG A 114 -5.16 -3.35 4.19
C ARG A 114 -3.93 -4.15 3.83
N LYS A 115 -3.75 -5.30 4.49
CA LYS A 115 -3.01 -6.39 3.87
C LYS A 115 -3.61 -6.56 2.48
N ILE A 116 -2.86 -6.23 1.45
CA ILE A 116 -3.26 -6.45 0.05
C ILE A 116 -3.75 -7.89 0.02
N SER A 117 -5.06 -8.03 -0.27
CA SER A 117 -5.71 -9.31 -0.08
C SER A 117 -5.14 -10.30 -1.08
N LYS A 118 -5.29 -11.60 -0.81
CA LYS A 118 -4.89 -12.61 -1.81
C LYS A 118 -5.59 -12.38 -3.16
N ILE A 119 -6.78 -11.78 -3.15
CA ILE A 119 -7.57 -11.46 -4.34
C ILE A 119 -6.93 -10.28 -5.07
N ASP A 120 -6.56 -9.20 -4.37
CA ASP A 120 -5.92 -8.03 -4.99
C ASP A 120 -4.59 -8.42 -5.67
N LYS A 121 -3.76 -9.26 -5.01
CA LYS A 121 -2.55 -9.81 -5.63
C LYS A 121 -2.84 -10.63 -6.90
N ALA A 122 -3.94 -11.37 -6.90
CA ALA A 122 -4.33 -12.17 -8.04
C ALA A 122 -4.87 -11.30 -9.19
N LYS A 123 -5.52 -10.16 -8.90
CA LYS A 123 -5.97 -9.21 -9.92
C LYS A 123 -4.80 -8.58 -10.65
N ALA A 124 -3.85 -8.01 -9.89
CA ALA A 124 -2.64 -7.41 -10.46
C ALA A 124 -1.89 -8.43 -11.34
N TRP A 125 -1.72 -9.67 -10.85
CA TRP A 125 -1.11 -10.73 -11.65
C TRP A 125 -1.89 -11.05 -12.94
N ILE A 126 -3.23 -11.07 -12.90
CA ILE A 126 -4.06 -11.31 -14.10
C ILE A 126 -3.90 -10.17 -15.11
N GLU A 127 -3.89 -8.93 -14.66
CA GLU A 127 -3.74 -7.74 -15.49
C GLU A 127 -2.36 -7.72 -16.15
N ASP A 128 -1.29 -7.89 -15.37
CA ASP A 128 0.09 -7.99 -15.87
C ASP A 128 0.25 -9.13 -16.88
N PHE A 129 -0.31 -10.30 -16.57
CA PHE A 129 -0.22 -11.48 -17.43
C PHE A 129 -0.95 -11.31 -18.76
N LEU A 130 -2.05 -10.55 -18.77
CA LEU A 130 -2.86 -10.31 -19.98
C LEU A 130 -2.44 -9.05 -20.74
N ALA A 131 -1.59 -8.19 -20.16
CA ALA A 131 -1.01 -7.03 -20.83
C ALA A 131 -0.16 -7.43 -22.06
N GLU A 132 0.41 -8.64 -22.06
CA GLU A 132 1.16 -9.20 -23.21
C GLU A 132 0.24 -9.79 -24.30
N GLY A 133 -1.07 -9.84 -24.07
CA GLY A 133 -2.08 -10.28 -25.02
C GLY A 133 -2.86 -11.53 -24.61
N PRO A 134 -3.83 -11.97 -25.43
CA PRO A 134 -4.77 -13.02 -25.05
C PRO A 134 -4.11 -14.38 -24.85
N SER A 135 -4.41 -15.05 -23.74
CA SER A 135 -3.74 -16.31 -23.36
C SER A 135 -4.71 -17.51 -23.22
N PRO A 136 -4.33 -18.74 -23.62
CA PRO A 136 -5.17 -19.93 -23.47
C PRO A 136 -5.37 -20.33 -22.00
N ALA A 137 -6.63 -20.58 -21.60
CA ALA A 137 -7.00 -20.96 -20.24
C ALA A 137 -6.26 -22.19 -19.65
N PRO A 138 -5.89 -23.24 -20.43
CA PRO A 138 -5.14 -24.38 -19.89
C PRO A 138 -3.69 -24.04 -19.50
N ALA A 139 -3.03 -23.16 -20.26
CA ALA A 139 -1.66 -22.71 -19.95
C ALA A 139 -1.64 -21.87 -18.66
N LEU A 140 -2.72 -21.14 -18.42
CA LEU A 140 -2.87 -20.25 -17.29
C LEU A 140 -2.87 -20.95 -15.92
N LYS A 141 -3.35 -22.21 -15.86
CA LYS A 141 -3.38 -22.98 -14.61
C LYS A 141 -1.99 -23.22 -14.02
N GLU A 142 -1.05 -23.58 -14.88
CA GLU A 142 0.33 -23.82 -14.44
C GLU A 142 1.01 -22.49 -14.02
N GLN A 143 0.71 -21.41 -14.74
CA GLN A 143 1.33 -20.11 -14.50
C GLN A 143 0.89 -19.47 -13.18
N TYR A 144 -0.42 -19.44 -12.88
CA TYR A 144 -0.86 -18.85 -11.62
C TYR A 144 -0.42 -19.68 -10.40
N LEU A 145 -0.29 -21.01 -10.55
CA LEU A 145 0.22 -21.87 -9.49
C LEU A 145 1.71 -21.61 -9.25
N ARG A 146 2.51 -21.44 -10.32
CA ARG A 146 3.92 -21.03 -10.21
C ARG A 146 4.08 -19.65 -9.57
N ALA A 147 3.16 -18.73 -9.86
CA ALA A 147 3.09 -17.40 -9.22
C ALA A 147 2.54 -17.44 -7.78
N GLY A 148 2.20 -18.62 -7.24
CA GLY A 148 1.81 -18.79 -5.84
C GLY A 148 0.34 -18.51 -5.54
N HIS A 149 -0.52 -18.38 -6.56
CA HIS A 149 -1.96 -18.21 -6.39
C HIS A 149 -2.67 -19.56 -6.35
N CYS A 150 -3.78 -19.66 -5.61
CA CYS A 150 -4.64 -20.83 -5.66
C CYS A 150 -5.84 -20.60 -6.59
N GLU A 151 -6.37 -21.68 -7.16
CA GLU A 151 -7.48 -21.66 -8.14
C GLU A 151 -8.71 -20.89 -7.64
N LYS A 152 -9.04 -21.04 -6.35
CA LYS A 152 -10.16 -20.33 -5.71
C LYS A 152 -9.98 -18.82 -5.69
N THR A 153 -8.74 -18.34 -5.51
CA THR A 153 -8.43 -16.91 -5.46
C THR A 153 -8.46 -16.31 -6.87
N ILE A 154 -7.88 -16.99 -7.86
CA ILE A 154 -7.92 -16.57 -9.26
C ILE A 154 -9.35 -16.48 -9.79
N LYS A 155 -10.19 -17.48 -9.50
CA LYS A 155 -11.59 -17.47 -9.93
C LYS A 155 -12.36 -16.25 -9.38
N ARG A 156 -12.15 -15.92 -8.09
CA ARG A 156 -12.76 -14.73 -7.48
C ARG A 156 -12.22 -13.43 -8.07
N ALA A 157 -10.91 -13.37 -8.35
CA ALA A 157 -10.30 -12.20 -8.98
C ALA A 157 -10.89 -11.94 -10.37
N LEU A 158 -11.09 -12.98 -11.19
CA LEU A 158 -11.78 -12.87 -12.48
C LEU A 158 -13.22 -12.40 -12.38
N GLU A 159 -13.98 -12.92 -11.40
CA GLU A 159 -15.35 -12.51 -11.16
C GLU A 159 -15.42 -11.02 -10.82
N GLU A 160 -14.49 -10.52 -9.99
CA GLU A 160 -14.41 -9.11 -9.61
C GLU A 160 -13.83 -8.20 -10.72
N LEU A 161 -13.05 -8.75 -11.65
CA LEU A 161 -12.57 -8.05 -12.86
C LEU A 161 -13.59 -8.12 -14.01
N GLU A 162 -14.80 -8.62 -13.75
CA GLU A 162 -15.87 -8.81 -14.74
C GLU A 162 -15.42 -9.58 -16.01
N PHE A 163 -14.44 -10.47 -15.83
CA PHE A 163 -13.82 -11.18 -16.92
C PHE A 163 -14.81 -12.15 -17.61
N LYS A 164 -14.87 -12.11 -18.94
CA LYS A 164 -15.77 -12.94 -19.76
C LYS A 164 -14.98 -13.86 -20.70
N PRO A 165 -14.87 -15.17 -20.43
CA PRO A 165 -14.13 -16.07 -21.31
C PRO A 165 -14.76 -16.06 -22.71
N LYS A 166 -13.93 -15.86 -23.76
CA LYS A 166 -14.36 -15.95 -25.18
C LYS A 166 -13.67 -17.14 -25.82
N LYS A 167 -14.36 -17.84 -26.73
CA LYS A 167 -13.73 -18.87 -27.56
C LYS A 167 -12.96 -18.19 -28.70
N SER A 168 -11.72 -18.60 -28.90
CA SER A 168 -10.89 -18.12 -30.03
C SER A 168 -11.46 -18.51 -31.39
N SER A 169 -12.22 -19.62 -31.49
CA SER A 169 -12.98 -20.02 -32.68
C SER A 169 -14.00 -21.12 -32.35
N PHE A 170 -14.83 -21.53 -33.32
CA PHE A 170 -15.85 -22.58 -33.14
C PHE A 170 -15.29 -23.90 -32.58
N LYS A 171 -14.02 -24.23 -32.88
CA LYS A 171 -13.27 -25.39 -32.34
C LYS A 171 -12.02 -24.99 -31.53
N GLY A 172 -11.82 -23.71 -31.25
CA GLY A 172 -10.61 -23.17 -30.61
C GLY A 172 -10.64 -23.21 -29.08
N PRO A 173 -9.47 -23.09 -28.42
CA PRO A 173 -9.39 -23.02 -26.96
C PRO A 173 -10.08 -21.75 -26.42
N TRP A 174 -10.53 -21.84 -25.17
CA TRP A 174 -10.97 -20.67 -24.41
C TRP A 174 -9.79 -19.76 -24.12
N ILE A 175 -9.92 -18.48 -24.46
CA ILE A 175 -8.89 -17.46 -24.27
C ILE A 175 -9.31 -16.46 -23.22
N TRP A 176 -8.31 -15.93 -22.52
CA TRP A 176 -8.44 -14.85 -21.56
C TRP A 176 -8.00 -13.53 -22.19
N ARG A 177 -8.81 -12.47 -22.02
CA ARG A 177 -8.55 -11.10 -22.46
C ARG A 177 -9.12 -10.10 -21.43
N LEU A 178 -8.56 -8.91 -21.34
CA LEU A 178 -9.05 -7.87 -20.42
C LEU A 178 -10.34 -7.23 -20.96
N PRO A 179 -11.24 -6.72 -20.09
CA PRO A 179 -12.50 -6.05 -20.47
C PRO A 179 -12.36 -4.95 -21.55
N GLU A 180 -11.22 -4.27 -21.58
CA GLU A 180 -10.92 -3.20 -22.54
C GLU A 180 -10.64 -3.73 -23.95
N ASP A 181 -10.27 -5.01 -24.10
CA ASP A 181 -10.07 -5.68 -25.39
C ASP A 181 -11.37 -6.29 -25.95
N TYR A 182 -12.54 -5.94 -25.41
CA TYR A 182 -13.81 -6.52 -25.85
C TYR A 182 -14.47 -5.83 -27.03
N ASP A 183 -14.05 -4.60 -27.37
CA ASP A 183 -14.52 -3.86 -28.53
C ASP A 183 -13.80 -4.33 -29.81
N ASP A 184 -14.26 -5.49 -30.29
CA ASP A 184 -14.12 -6.01 -31.67
C ASP A 184 -15.21 -7.06 -31.94
#